data_AF-A0A962HKW3-F1
#
_entry.id   AF-A0A962HKW3-F1
#
_cell.length_a   1.000
_cell.length_b   1.000
_cell.length_c   1.000
_cell.angle_alpha   90.00
_cell.angle_beta   90.00
_cell.angle_gamma   90.00
#
_symmetry.space_group_name_H-M   'P 1'
#
loop_
_entity.id
_entity.type
_entity.pdbx_description
1 polymer ?
#
loop_
_entity_poly.entity_id
_entity_poly.type
_entity_poly.pdbx_seq_one_letter_code
_entity_poly.pdbx_strand_id
1 'polypeptide(L)'
;MEIVIIMKMCNLMLLAMSVTSVTACSSTKPVVASYVNKEVPYLAKSNTKIQSDGASWVNSSAFRQVPKELQTIGNSVCQRYNFDAAVGYHPAARDLQGNPILGGGYLCGKINVL
;
A
#
# COMPACT_ATOMS: atom_id res chain seq x y z
N MET A 1 -2.67 -17.00 45.48
CA MET A 1 -2.78 -18.45 45.71
C MET A 1 -3.82 -18.99 44.75
N GLU A 2 -3.40 -19.30 43.52
CA GLU A 2 -4.28 -19.62 42.38
C GLU A 2 -4.04 -21.04 41.79
N ILE A 3 -3.66 -22.04 42.60
CA ILE A 3 -3.12 -23.30 42.03
C ILE A 3 -3.87 -24.59 42.44
N VAL A 4 -4.78 -24.57 43.43
CA VAL A 4 -5.34 -25.82 44.00
C VAL A 4 -6.63 -26.32 43.31
N ILE A 5 -7.30 -25.49 42.49
CA ILE A 5 -8.62 -25.87 41.92
C ILE A 5 -8.49 -26.77 40.67
N ILE A 6 -7.32 -26.81 40.02
CA ILE A 6 -7.13 -27.51 38.73
C ILE A 6 -7.11 -29.04 38.88
N MET A 7 -6.90 -29.59 40.08
CA MET A 7 -6.58 -31.02 40.25
C MET A 7 -7.77 -31.95 40.61
N LYS A 8 -8.99 -31.43 40.79
CA LYS A 8 -10.16 -32.24 41.19
C LYS A 8 -11.11 -32.62 40.05
N MET A 9 -10.89 -32.09 38.83
CA MET A 9 -11.77 -32.34 37.68
C MET A 9 -11.09 -33.19 36.58
N CYS A 10 -9.98 -33.84 36.90
CA CYS A 10 -9.23 -34.69 35.98
C CYS A 10 -9.61 -36.17 36.04
N ASN A 11 -10.76 -36.52 36.63
CA ASN A 11 -11.18 -37.91 36.65
C ASN A 11 -12.69 -38.00 36.47
N LEU A 12 -13.10 -38.88 35.56
CA LEU A 12 -14.46 -39.33 35.33
C LEU A 12 -15.30 -38.50 34.33
N MET A 13 -15.04 -38.69 33.03
CA MET A 13 -15.95 -39.51 32.20
C MET A 13 -15.40 -39.60 30.77
N LEU A 14 -14.71 -40.72 30.52
CA LEU A 14 -14.68 -41.37 29.22
C LEU A 14 -16.12 -41.78 28.86
N LEU A 15 -16.60 -41.38 27.68
CA LEU A 15 -17.52 -42.18 26.89
C LEU A 15 -17.44 -41.74 25.41
N ALA A 16 -17.12 -42.72 24.58
CA ALA A 16 -16.88 -42.62 23.16
C ALA A 16 -18.13 -42.24 22.37
N MET A 17 -17.97 -41.52 21.26
CA MET A 17 -18.75 -41.71 20.03
C MET A 17 -18.03 -41.06 18.84
N SER A 18 -17.80 -41.90 17.84
CA SER A 18 -17.06 -41.73 16.60
C SER A 18 -17.87 -41.03 15.51
N VAL A 19 -17.31 -40.03 14.81
CA VAL A 19 -17.53 -39.84 13.36
C VAL A 19 -16.30 -39.19 12.73
N THR A 20 -15.61 -39.95 11.88
CA THR A 20 -14.53 -39.48 11.00
C THR A 20 -15.10 -38.59 9.91
N SER A 21 -14.88 -37.28 10.02
CA SER A 21 -15.14 -36.35 8.93
C SER A 21 -13.84 -36.15 8.15
N VAL A 22 -13.68 -36.88 7.04
CA VAL A 22 -12.63 -36.57 6.06
C VAL A 22 -13.06 -35.32 5.27
N THR A 23 -12.74 -34.14 5.81
CA THR A 23 -12.93 -32.89 5.07
C THR A 23 -11.77 -32.74 4.09
N ALA A 24 -12.04 -32.94 2.80
CA ALA A 24 -11.09 -32.71 1.72
C ALA A 24 -10.68 -31.22 1.71
N CYS A 25 -9.41 -30.93 2.01
CA CYS A 25 -8.83 -29.61 1.78
C CYS A 25 -8.63 -29.41 0.27
N SER A 26 -9.66 -28.94 -0.42
CA SER A 26 -9.50 -28.35 -1.76
C SER A 26 -8.54 -27.17 -1.63
N SER A 27 -7.31 -27.35 -2.10
CA SER A 27 -6.30 -26.29 -2.23
C SER A 27 -6.64 -25.41 -3.44
N THR A 28 -7.77 -24.71 -3.38
CA THR A 28 -7.94 -23.54 -4.24
C THR A 28 -7.00 -22.47 -3.70
N LYS A 29 -5.85 -22.30 -4.36
CA LYS A 29 -5.00 -21.13 -4.13
C LYS A 29 -5.93 -19.91 -4.24
N PRO A 30 -6.06 -19.07 -3.21
CA PRO A 30 -6.74 -17.81 -3.41
C PRO A 30 -5.96 -17.10 -4.52
N VAL A 31 -6.60 -16.90 -5.66
CA VAL A 31 -6.17 -15.86 -6.59
C VAL A 31 -6.38 -14.59 -5.79
N VAL A 32 -5.31 -14.12 -5.15
CA VAL A 32 -5.23 -12.77 -4.62
C VAL A 32 -5.31 -11.89 -5.86
N ALA A 33 -6.54 -11.57 -6.27
CA ALA A 33 -6.79 -10.37 -7.02
C ALA A 33 -6.26 -9.27 -6.10
N SER A 34 -5.05 -8.81 -6.39
CA SER A 34 -4.40 -7.72 -5.67
C SER A 34 -5.40 -6.58 -5.67
N TYR A 35 -6.00 -6.36 -4.50
CA TYR A 35 -6.87 -5.24 -4.23
C TYR A 35 -6.03 -4.02 -4.60
N VAL A 36 -6.31 -3.39 -5.75
CA VAL A 36 -5.64 -2.17 -6.17
C VAL A 36 -6.07 -1.14 -5.16
N ASN A 37 -5.29 -1.05 -4.10
CA ASN A 37 -5.64 -0.26 -2.96
C ASN A 37 -5.73 1.18 -3.44
N LYS A 38 -6.86 1.84 -3.16
CA LYS A 38 -7.03 3.30 -3.29
C LYS A 38 -6.20 4.02 -2.23
N GLU A 39 -5.00 3.52 -1.97
CA GLU A 39 -4.09 4.03 -0.98
C GLU A 39 -3.47 5.32 -1.51
N VAL A 40 -3.38 6.27 -0.60
CA VAL A 40 -2.74 7.56 -0.81
C VAL A 40 -1.33 7.35 -1.36
N PRO A 41 -0.94 8.00 -2.47
CA PRO A 41 0.42 7.89 -2.99
C PRO A 41 1.46 8.35 -1.97
N TYR A 42 2.58 7.63 -1.90
CA TYR A 42 3.67 7.98 -0.99
C TYR A 42 5.03 7.72 -1.64
N LEU A 43 6.04 8.46 -1.21
CA LEU A 43 7.41 8.25 -1.67
C LEU A 43 8.03 7.03 -0.95
N ALA A 44 8.66 6.16 -1.72
CA ALA A 44 9.54 5.11 -1.20
C ALA A 44 10.90 5.19 -1.89
N LYS A 45 11.96 4.76 -1.21
CA LYS A 45 13.29 4.68 -1.83
C LYS A 45 13.25 3.68 -2.99
N SER A 46 13.65 4.14 -4.18
CA SER A 46 13.81 3.28 -5.35
C SER A 46 15.22 2.71 -5.36
N ASN A 47 15.34 1.39 -5.43
CA ASN A 47 16.59 0.68 -5.67
C ASN A 47 16.95 0.61 -7.17
N THR A 48 16.08 1.13 -8.05
CA THR A 48 16.33 1.16 -9.49
C THR A 48 16.96 2.51 -9.88
N LYS A 49 18.05 2.48 -10.67
CA LYS A 49 18.77 3.67 -11.18
C LYS A 49 17.95 4.59 -12.09
N ILE A 50 16.66 4.33 -12.26
CA ILE A 50 15.80 5.01 -13.24
C ILE A 50 15.27 6.35 -12.73
N GLN A 51 15.27 6.58 -11.41
CA GLN A 51 14.89 7.87 -10.81
C GLN A 51 16.14 8.54 -10.21
N SER A 52 16.46 9.74 -10.71
CA SER A 52 17.69 10.50 -10.44
C SER A 52 17.86 10.93 -8.98
N ASP A 53 16.79 10.86 -8.19
CA ASP A 53 16.65 11.25 -6.80
C ASP A 53 16.47 10.05 -5.84
N GLY A 54 16.46 8.83 -6.37
CA GLY A 54 16.42 7.60 -5.56
C GLY A 54 15.11 7.38 -4.79
N ALA A 55 14.05 8.09 -5.15
CA ALA A 55 12.71 7.89 -4.60
C ALA A 55 11.69 7.71 -5.74
N SER A 56 10.60 7.00 -5.46
CA SER A 56 9.54 6.74 -6.42
C SER A 56 8.18 6.71 -5.75
N TRP A 57 7.15 7.14 -6.48
CA TRP A 57 5.77 7.02 -6.01
C TRP A 57 5.33 5.56 -5.95
N VAL A 58 4.98 5.10 -4.76
CA VAL A 58 4.12 3.93 -4.58
C VAL A 58 2.67 4.37 -4.77
N ASN A 59 1.84 3.51 -5.36
CA ASN A 59 0.45 3.79 -5.71
C ASN A 59 0.29 5.00 -6.66
N SER A 60 1.17 5.11 -7.65
CA SER A 60 1.15 6.19 -8.64
C SER A 60 -0.15 6.26 -9.47
N SER A 61 -0.91 5.17 -9.56
CA SER A 61 -2.22 5.14 -10.21
C SER A 61 -3.32 5.92 -9.47
N ALA A 62 -3.10 6.29 -8.20
CA ALA A 62 -4.05 7.09 -7.43
C ALA A 62 -3.95 8.59 -7.73
N PHE A 63 -2.92 9.05 -8.46
CA PHE A 63 -2.85 10.42 -8.95
C PHE A 63 -3.97 10.69 -9.96
N ARG A 64 -4.55 11.89 -9.89
CA ARG A 64 -5.58 12.37 -10.83
C ARG A 64 -5.02 13.53 -11.65
N GLN A 65 -5.79 13.98 -12.64
CA GLN A 65 -5.42 15.16 -13.42
C GLN A 65 -5.08 16.34 -12.51
N VAL A 66 -4.03 17.08 -12.88
CA VAL A 66 -3.61 18.28 -12.16
C VAL A 66 -4.68 19.37 -12.32
N PRO A 67 -5.23 19.94 -11.23
CA PRO A 67 -6.11 21.10 -11.31
C PRO A 67 -5.44 22.26 -12.03
N LYS A 68 -6.20 23.03 -12.81
CA LYS A 68 -5.67 24.09 -13.68
C LYS A 68 -4.87 25.12 -12.89
N GLU A 69 -5.36 25.48 -11.72
CA GLU A 69 -4.76 26.40 -10.76
C GLU A 69 -3.44 25.88 -10.15
N LEU A 70 -3.24 24.56 -10.14
CA LEU A 70 -2.02 23.93 -9.62
C LEU A 70 -1.00 23.58 -10.71
N GLN A 71 -1.36 23.70 -12.00
CA GLN A 71 -0.49 23.25 -13.09
C GLN A 71 0.86 23.98 -13.11
N THR A 72 0.87 25.30 -12.94
CA THR A 72 2.12 26.10 -12.93
C THR A 72 3.02 25.68 -11.77
N ILE A 73 2.44 25.49 -10.58
CA ILE A 73 3.17 25.05 -9.39
C ILE A 73 3.71 23.64 -9.59
N GLY A 74 2.87 22.71 -10.04
CA GLY A 74 3.27 21.33 -10.31
C GLY A 74 4.38 21.22 -11.34
N ASN A 75 4.32 21.99 -12.43
CA ASN A 75 5.38 22.04 -13.43
C ASN A 75 6.70 22.52 -12.81
N SER A 76 6.67 23.58 -12.00
CA SER A 76 7.87 24.05 -11.31
C SER A 76 8.45 23.02 -10.32
N VAL A 77 7.60 22.22 -9.66
CA VAL A 77 8.05 21.09 -8.83
C VAL A 77 8.79 20.08 -9.70
N CYS A 78 8.18 19.62 -10.78
CA CYS A 78 8.74 18.57 -11.64
C CYS A 78 10.02 19.01 -12.38
N GLN A 79 10.10 20.27 -12.79
CA GLN A 79 11.29 20.81 -13.46
C GLN A 79 12.52 20.84 -12.57
N ARG A 80 12.37 21.00 -11.26
CA ARG A 80 13.49 20.88 -10.30
C ARG A 80 14.12 19.47 -10.29
N TYR A 81 13.37 18.47 -10.73
CA TYR A 81 13.82 17.09 -10.86
C TYR A 81 14.08 16.69 -12.33
N ASN A 82 14.29 17.68 -13.22
CA ASN A 82 14.54 17.49 -14.64
C ASN A 82 13.40 16.79 -15.41
N PHE A 83 12.15 16.88 -14.95
CA PHE A 83 10.97 16.48 -15.73
C PHE A 83 10.34 17.69 -16.43
N ASP A 84 9.43 17.45 -17.38
CA ASP A 84 8.88 18.54 -18.21
C ASP A 84 7.64 19.16 -17.58
N ALA A 85 6.76 18.33 -17.01
CA ALA A 85 5.48 18.76 -16.45
C ALA A 85 4.97 17.84 -15.33
N ALA A 86 4.05 18.38 -14.52
CA ALA A 86 3.20 17.58 -13.66
C ALA A 86 2.05 16.99 -14.49
N VAL A 87 1.96 15.67 -14.52
CA VAL A 87 0.92 14.91 -15.22
C VAL A 87 -0.15 14.37 -14.27
N GLY A 88 0.10 14.42 -12.96
CA GLY A 88 -0.89 14.09 -11.95
C GLY A 88 -0.69 14.82 -10.62
N TYR A 89 -1.77 14.94 -9.85
CA TYR A 89 -1.80 15.57 -8.53
C TYR A 89 -2.57 14.70 -7.53
N HIS A 90 -2.12 14.71 -6.27
CA HIS A 90 -2.87 14.13 -5.16
C HIS A 90 -2.69 14.98 -3.88
N PRO A 91 -3.79 15.52 -3.29
CA PRO A 91 -3.69 16.50 -2.19
C PRO A 91 -3.17 15.92 -0.88
N ALA A 92 -3.33 14.61 -0.67
CA ALA A 92 -2.93 13.95 0.57
C ALA A 92 -1.65 13.11 0.42
N ALA A 93 -0.90 13.25 -0.68
CA ALA A 93 0.31 12.45 -0.91
C ALA A 93 1.30 12.56 0.27
N ARG A 94 2.07 11.50 0.51
CA ARG A 94 2.97 11.40 1.67
C ARG A 94 4.45 11.35 1.28
N ASP A 95 5.30 11.88 2.14
CA ASP A 95 6.75 11.87 1.98
C ASP A 95 7.38 10.51 2.34
N LEU A 96 8.71 10.43 2.33
CA LEU A 96 9.49 9.24 2.67
C LEU A 96 9.34 8.81 4.14
N GLN A 97 8.89 9.70 5.02
CA GLN A 97 8.64 9.46 6.44
C GLN A 97 7.17 9.09 6.69
N GLY A 98 6.32 9.12 5.66
CA GLY A 98 4.88 8.87 5.76
C GLY A 98 4.07 10.08 6.21
N ASN A 99 4.67 11.28 6.31
CA ASN A 99 3.94 12.50 6.64
C ASN A 99 3.22 13.06 5.40
N PRO A 100 2.07 13.73 5.56
CA PRO A 100 1.44 14.46 4.47
C PRO A 100 2.37 15.54 3.91
N ILE A 101 2.46 15.62 2.58
CA ILE A 101 3.16 16.69 1.90
C ILE A 101 2.24 17.92 1.87
N LEU A 102 2.68 19.02 2.47
CA LEU A 102 1.94 20.28 2.42
C LEU A 102 1.79 20.75 0.97
N GLY A 103 0.55 21.01 0.55
CA GLY A 103 0.24 21.35 -0.84
C GLY A 103 0.15 20.15 -1.78
N GLY A 104 0.19 18.92 -1.26
CA GLY A 104 0.03 17.68 -2.01
C GLY A 104 1.27 17.23 -2.79
N GLY A 105 1.14 16.10 -3.47
CA GLY A 105 2.19 15.53 -4.31
C GLY A 105 1.87 15.70 -5.80
N TYR A 106 2.92 15.70 -6.62
CA TYR A 106 2.83 15.74 -8.08
C TYR A 106 3.49 14.51 -8.70
N LEU A 107 2.81 13.89 -9.64
CA LEU A 107 3.38 12.87 -10.52
C LEU A 107 4.01 13.59 -11.72
N CYS A 108 5.31 13.40 -11.90
CA CYS A 108 6.09 14.07 -12.93
C CYS A 108 6.25 13.20 -14.17
N GLY A 109 6.19 13.84 -15.34
CA GLY A 109 6.33 13.17 -16.63
C GLY A 109 7.18 13.97 -17.61
N LYS A 110 7.68 13.28 -18.63
CA LYS A 110 8.24 13.87 -19.84
C LYS A 110 7.12 14.02 -20.86
N ILE A 111 7.05 15.15 -21.55
CA ILE A 111 6.01 15.42 -22.56
C ILE A 111 6.23 14.57 -23.84
N ASN A 112 7.42 13.96 -23.99
CA ASN A 112 7.78 13.14 -25.14
C ASN A 112 7.77 11.62 -24.84
N VAL A 113 6.65 11.08 -24.37
CA VAL A 113 6.41 9.63 -24.44
C VAL A 113 5.03 9.38 -25.05
N LEU A 114 4.99 9.52 -26.38
CA LEU A 114 3.99 8.87 -27.23
C LEU A 114 4.56 7.53 -27.70
#